data_AF-J9EIS3-F1
#
_entry.id   AF-J9EIS3-F1
#
_cell.length_a   1.000
_cell.length_b   1.000
_cell.length_c   1.000
_cell.angle_alpha   90.00
_cell.angle_beta   90.00
_cell.angle_gamma   90.00
#
_symmetry.space_group_name_H-M   'P 1'
#
loop_
_entity.id
_entity.type
_entity.pdbx_description
1 polymer ?
#
loop_
_entity_poly.entity_id
_entity_poly.type
_entity_poly.pdbx_seq_one_letter_code
_entity_poly.pdbx_strand_id
1 'polypeptide(L)'
;MKVKRYKRAKRIISIYRHNFNLEPPYQVLLDGTFAMAALQNKINLREQMPKYLNAEVDIRVTSCVLKELEELGSALYGALHICKQFD
;
A
#
# COMPACT_ATOMS: atom_id res chain seq x y z
N MET A 1 19.15 -8.25 -8.83
CA MET A 1 18.50 -6.96 -8.47
C MET A 1 17.44 -7.05 -7.36
N LYS A 2 16.61 -8.11 -7.25
CA LYS A 2 15.54 -8.21 -6.21
C LYS A 2 16.04 -8.28 -4.76
N VAL A 3 17.05 -9.11 -4.45
CA VAL A 3 17.59 -9.27 -3.08
C VAL A 3 18.17 -7.96 -2.53
N LYS A 4 18.80 -7.13 -3.38
CA LYS A 4 19.32 -5.81 -2.99
C LYS A 4 18.19 -4.86 -2.55
N ARG A 5 17.01 -4.94 -3.18
CA ARG A 5 15.84 -4.11 -2.86
C ARG A 5 15.28 -4.41 -1.47
N TYR A 6 15.04 -5.69 -1.14
CA TYR A 6 14.54 -6.08 0.19
C TYR A 6 15.54 -5.72 1.30
N LYS A 7 16.84 -5.95 1.08
CA LYS A 7 17.89 -5.53 2.04
C LYS A 7 17.87 -4.02 2.28
N ARG A 8 17.68 -3.22 1.24
CA ARG A 8 17.58 -1.76 1.35
C ARG A 8 16.32 -1.34 2.10
N ALA A 9 15.15 -1.89 1.76
CA ALA A 9 13.89 -1.59 2.44
C ALA A 9 13.98 -1.91 3.94
N LYS A 10 14.50 -3.10 4.30
CA LYS A 10 14.71 -3.50 5.70
C LYS A 10 15.61 -2.53 6.45
N ARG A 11 16.71 -2.07 5.85
CA ARG A 11 17.62 -1.09 6.46
C ARG A 11 16.93 0.25 6.70
N ILE A 12 16.16 0.73 5.73
CA ILE A 12 15.42 2.00 5.84
C ILE A 12 14.38 1.91 6.95
N ILE A 13 13.56 0.86 6.96
CA ILE A 13 12.55 0.65 8.00
C ILE A 13 13.21 0.58 9.37
N SER A 14 14.33 -0.13 9.53
CA SER A 14 15.06 -0.20 10.82
C SER A 14 15.43 1.19 11.37
N ILE A 15 15.82 2.13 10.50
CA ILE A 15 16.13 3.50 10.90
C ILE A 15 14.86 4.20 11.41
N TYR A 16 13.73 4.02 10.71
CA TYR A 16 12.45 4.58 11.14
C TYR A 16 11.96 3.98 12.46
N ARG A 17 12.16 2.67 12.68
CA ARG A 17 11.82 2.01 13.94
C ARG A 17 12.60 2.61 15.12
N HIS A 18 13.90 2.82 14.96
CA HIS A 18 14.76 3.32 16.04
C HIS A 18 14.61 4.82 16.30
N ASN A 19 14.41 5.62 15.26
CA ASN A 19 14.42 7.08 15.40
C ASN A 19 13.03 7.69 15.56
N PHE A 20 11.98 7.03 15.06
CA PHE A 20 10.61 7.57 15.00
C PHE A 20 9.58 6.65 15.65
N ASN A 21 10.03 5.61 16.38
CA ASN A 21 9.18 4.63 17.05
C ASN A 21 8.11 4.02 16.11
N LEU A 22 8.48 3.83 14.85
CA LEU A 22 7.61 3.19 13.88
C LEU A 22 7.54 1.68 14.19
N GLU A 23 6.42 1.20 14.68
CA GLU A 23 6.23 -0.22 15.05
C GLU A 23 5.16 -0.89 14.19
N PRO A 24 5.26 -2.21 13.94
CA PRO A 24 4.20 -2.96 13.29
C PRO A 24 2.96 -3.10 14.20
N PRO A 25 1.74 -3.18 13.62
CA PRO A 25 1.43 -3.18 12.19
C PRO A 25 1.64 -1.80 11.54
N TYR A 26 2.40 -1.76 10.45
CA TYR A 26 2.69 -0.50 9.77
C TYR A 26 1.44 0.01 9.05
N GLN A 27 1.02 1.22 9.38
CA GLN A 27 -0.07 1.90 8.68
C GLN A 27 0.43 2.44 7.35
N VAL A 28 -0.04 1.86 6.24
CA VAL A 28 0.33 2.26 4.89
C VAL A 28 -0.86 2.92 4.23
N LEU A 29 -0.76 4.24 4.05
CA LEU A 29 -1.69 5.02 3.25
C LEU A 29 -1.56 4.66 1.78
N LEU A 30 -2.69 4.39 1.14
CA LEU A 30 -2.77 3.97 -0.25
C LEU A 30 -3.57 4.97 -1.08
N ASP A 31 -3.06 5.27 -2.26
CA ASP A 31 -3.67 6.16 -3.24
C ASP A 31 -4.38 5.38 -4.37
N GLY A 32 -5.42 5.97 -4.95
CA GLY A 32 -6.24 5.34 -5.98
C GLY A 32 -5.46 4.99 -7.24
N THR A 33 -4.48 5.82 -7.61
CA THR A 33 -3.58 5.54 -8.75
C THR A 33 -2.72 4.29 -8.49
N PHE A 34 -2.27 4.10 -7.25
CA PHE A 34 -1.51 2.93 -6.85
C PHE A 34 -2.37 1.67 -6.81
N ALA A 35 -3.61 1.76 -6.32
CA ALA A 35 -4.57 0.66 -6.39
C ALA A 35 -4.85 0.23 -7.85
N MET A 36 -5.00 1.21 -8.75
CA MET A 36 -5.21 0.93 -10.18
C MET A 36 -4.00 0.25 -10.81
N ALA A 37 -2.78 0.75 -10.52
CA ALA A 37 -1.56 0.13 -11.00
C ALA A 37 -1.40 -1.30 -10.45
N ALA A 38 -1.75 -1.54 -9.19
CA ALA A 38 -1.73 -2.87 -8.60
C ALA A 38 -2.71 -3.82 -9.29
N LEU A 39 -3.93 -3.34 -9.60
CA LEU A 39 -4.93 -4.10 -10.34
C LEU A 39 -4.46 -4.46 -11.76
N GLN A 40 -3.93 -3.49 -12.51
CA GLN A 40 -3.41 -3.72 -13.85
C GLN A 40 -2.26 -4.75 -13.89
N ASN A 41 -1.40 -4.71 -12.87
CA ASN A 41 -0.28 -5.65 -12.73
C ASN A 41 -0.65 -6.96 -12.00
N LYS A 42 -1.93 -7.15 -11.65
CA LYS A 42 -2.44 -8.33 -10.93
C LYS A 42 -1.68 -8.60 -9.61
N ILE A 43 -1.36 -7.54 -8.89
CA ILE A 43 -0.64 -7.57 -7.62
C ILE A 43 -1.65 -7.57 -6.48
N ASN A 44 -1.68 -8.64 -5.68
CA ASN A 44 -2.46 -8.67 -4.45
C ASN A 44 -1.75 -7.86 -3.35
N LEU A 45 -2.26 -6.66 -3.07
CA LEU A 45 -1.69 -5.73 -2.11
C LEU A 45 -1.62 -6.29 -0.68
N ARG A 46 -2.69 -6.99 -0.23
CA ARG A 46 -2.76 -7.58 1.12
C ARG A 46 -1.65 -8.59 1.37
N GLU A 47 -1.25 -9.33 0.36
CA GLU A 47 -0.18 -10.33 0.50
C GLU A 47 1.20 -9.76 0.22
N GLN A 48 1.33 -8.89 -0.78
CA GLN A 48 2.64 -8.45 -1.26
C GLN A 48 3.24 -7.38 -0.35
N MET A 49 2.42 -6.54 0.29
CA MET A 49 2.90 -5.49 1.20
C MET A 49 3.60 -6.05 2.45
N PRO A 50 3.01 -7.00 3.21
CA PRO A 50 3.69 -7.63 4.34
C PRO A 50 4.95 -8.38 3.93
N LYS A 51 4.91 -9.10 2.79
CA LYS A 51 6.08 -9.79 2.22
C LYS A 51 7.20 -8.82 1.85
N TYR A 52 6.88 -7.60 1.42
CA TYR A 52 7.87 -6.59 1.05
C TYR A 52 8.53 -5.91 2.25
N LEU A 53 7.72 -5.56 3.26
CA LEU A 53 8.21 -4.89 4.48
C LEU A 53 8.72 -5.88 5.54
N ASN A 54 8.46 -7.18 5.36
CA ASN A 54 8.80 -8.25 6.30
C ASN A 54 8.27 -7.95 7.71
N ALA A 55 7.02 -7.50 7.77
CA ALA A 55 6.30 -7.09 8.97
C ALA A 55 4.80 -7.07 8.67
N GLU A 56 3.97 -6.99 9.71
CA GLU A 56 2.53 -6.76 9.55
C GLU A 56 2.26 -5.35 9.03
N VAL A 57 1.26 -5.24 8.14
CA VAL A 57 0.90 -4.00 7.46
C VAL A 57 -0.62 -3.85 7.47
N ASP A 58 -1.09 -2.70 7.93
CA ASP A 58 -2.47 -2.27 7.84
C ASP A 58 -2.58 -1.25 6.70
N ILE A 59 -3.26 -1.60 5.62
CA ILE A 59 -3.41 -0.74 4.44
C ILE A 59 -4.65 0.11 4.65
N ARG A 60 -4.48 1.44 4.56
CA ARG A 60 -5.52 2.42 4.82
C ARG A 60 -5.80 3.26 3.59
N VAL A 61 -7.07 3.57 3.33
CA VAL A 61 -7.46 4.50 2.26
C VAL A 61 -8.21 5.68 2.85
N THR A 62 -7.93 6.88 2.33
CA THR A 62 -8.61 8.10 2.80
C THR A 62 -9.92 8.32 2.05
N SER A 63 -10.83 9.06 2.69
CA SER A 63 -12.12 9.43 2.10
C SER A 63 -11.98 10.33 0.87
N CYS A 64 -10.91 11.15 0.78
CA CYS A 64 -10.66 11.95 -0.43
C CYS A 64 -10.29 11.08 -1.63
N VAL A 65 -9.45 10.04 -1.43
CA VAL A 65 -9.11 9.09 -2.50
C VAL A 65 -10.34 8.32 -2.98
N LEU A 66 -11.24 7.93 -2.06
CA LEU A 66 -12.49 7.28 -2.45
C LEU A 66 -13.38 8.20 -3.31
N LYS A 67 -13.51 9.48 -2.94
CA LYS A 67 -14.27 10.46 -3.71
C LYS A 67 -13.64 10.75 -5.07
N GLU A 68 -12.33 10.91 -5.13
CA GLU A 68 -11.58 11.13 -6.37
C GLU A 68 -11.80 9.95 -7.35
N LEU A 69 -11.72 8.72 -6.86
CA LEU A 69 -11.98 7.52 -7.66
C LEU A 69 -13.44 7.41 -8.13
N GLU A 70 -14.40 7.90 -7.34
CA GLU A 70 -15.81 7.97 -7.73
C GLU A 70 -16.05 9.02 -8.83
N GLU A 71 -15.40 10.19 -8.73
CA GLU A 71 -15.48 11.27 -9.72
C GLU A 71 -14.83 10.89 -11.06
N LEU A 72 -13.71 10.17 -11.03
CA LEU A 72 -13.02 9.68 -12.23
C LEU A 72 -13.78 8.56 -12.97
N GLY A 73 -14.81 7.98 -12.34
CA GLY A 73 -15.82 7.16 -12.99
C GLY A 73 -15.34 5.79 -13.48
N SER A 74 -15.88 5.35 -14.62
CA SER A 74 -15.83 3.96 -15.09
C SER A 74 -14.43 3.42 -15.36
N ALA A 75 -13.46 4.29 -15.68
CA ALA A 75 -12.08 3.89 -15.94
C ALA A 75 -11.36 3.34 -14.69
N LEU A 76 -11.73 3.81 -13.49
CA LEU A 76 -11.09 3.47 -12.22
C LEU A 76 -12.00 2.70 -11.26
N TYR A 77 -13.14 2.22 -11.76
CA TYR A 77 -14.13 1.48 -10.95
C TYR A 77 -13.53 0.24 -10.26
N GLY A 78 -12.61 -0.46 -10.91
CA GLY A 78 -11.91 -1.60 -10.31
C GLY A 78 -11.01 -1.21 -9.13
N ALA A 79 -10.34 -0.06 -9.22
CA ALA A 79 -9.53 0.48 -8.14
C ALA A 79 -10.40 0.94 -6.96
N LEU A 80 -11.55 1.55 -7.24
CA LEU A 80 -12.53 1.94 -6.23
C LEU A 80 -13.01 0.73 -5.41
N HIS A 81 -13.35 -0.38 -6.07
CA HIS A 81 -13.80 -1.60 -5.38
C HIS A 81 -12.73 -2.18 -4.46
N ILE A 82 -11.46 -2.15 -4.88
CA ILE A 82 -10.33 -2.60 -4.05
C ILE A 82 -10.14 -1.64 -2.87
N CYS A 83 -10.17 -0.33 -3.11
CA CYS A 83 -10.02 0.68 -2.08
C CYS A 83 -11.10 0.58 -1.00
N LYS A 84 -12.35 0.28 -1.39
CA LYS A 84 -13.47 0.04 -0.44
C LYS A 84 -13.32 -1.21 0.42
N GLN A 85 -12.41 -2.12 0.07
CA GLN A 85 -12.11 -3.29 0.91
C GLN A 85 -11.09 -2.96 2.01
N PHE A 86 -10.45 -1.80 1.97
CA PHE A 86 -9.49 -1.33 2.96
C PHE A 86 -10.16 -0.28 3.86
N ASP A 87 -9.78 -0.27 5.14
CA ASP A 87 -10.34 0.63 6.16
C ASP A 87 -9.68 2.02 6.17
#